data_AF-A0A6F9BS38-F1
#
_entry.id   AF-A0A6F9BS38-F1
#
_cell.length_a   1.000
_cell.length_b   1.000
_cell.length_c   1.000
_cell.angle_alpha   90.00
_cell.angle_beta   90.00
_cell.angle_gamma   90.00
#
_symmetry.space_group_name_H-M   'P 1'
#
loop_
_entity.id
_entity.type
_entity.pdbx_description
1 polymer ?
#
loop_
_entity_poly.entity_id
_entity_poly.type
_entity_poly.pdbx_seq_one_letter_code
_entity_poly.pdbx_strand_id
1 'polypeptide(L)'
;MADYFNKNYYQEDINSPRDFKITIGKINESFSGFEQQDSQELLLFLMDGLHEDLNKVGRLESEQEKKEALFQGQFKSTVQCLTCHKKSRTFETFMTV
;
A
#
# COMPACT_ATOMS: atom_id res chain seq x y z
N MET A 1 8.31 4.33 -9.82
CA MET A 1 6.96 3.71 -9.78
C MET A 1 5.94 4.59 -10.49
N ALA A 2 5.74 5.84 -10.05
CA ALA A 2 4.81 6.80 -10.67
C ALA A 2 5.10 7.09 -12.17
N ASP A 3 6.38 7.21 -12.55
CA ASP A 3 6.78 7.49 -13.94
C ASP A 3 6.39 6.39 -14.94
N TYR A 4 6.27 5.14 -14.48
CA TYR A 4 5.84 4.02 -15.32
C TYR A 4 4.36 4.15 -15.71
N PHE A 5 3.52 4.63 -14.80
CA PHE A 5 2.08 4.78 -15.04
C PHE A 5 1.75 5.94 -15.99
N ASN A 6 2.48 7.06 -15.89
CA ASN A 6 2.24 8.23 -16.75
C ASN A 6 2.53 7.98 -18.23
N LYS A 7 3.43 7.04 -18.57
CA LYS A 7 3.83 6.77 -19.95
C LYS A 7 2.84 5.87 -20.72
N ASN A 8 1.91 5.19 -20.03
CA ASN A 8 1.04 4.17 -20.60
C ASN A 8 -0.45 4.57 -20.70
N TYR A 9 -0.80 5.84 -20.43
CA TYR A 9 -2.20 6.28 -20.27
C TYR A 9 -3.00 6.43 -21.58
N TYR A 10 -2.35 6.44 -22.76
CA TYR A 10 -3.00 6.77 -24.05
C TYR A 10 -2.99 5.64 -25.09
N GLN A 11 -2.60 4.42 -24.73
CA GLN A 11 -2.48 3.31 -25.69
C GLN A 11 -3.17 2.05 -25.15
N GLU A 12 -4.21 1.56 -25.85
CA GLU A 12 -4.88 0.28 -25.56
C GLU A 12 -4.03 -0.95 -25.98
N ASP A 13 -2.70 -0.81 -25.96
CA ASP A 13 -1.78 -1.88 -26.32
C ASP A 13 -1.40 -2.70 -25.09
N ILE A 14 -1.26 -4.03 -25.26
CA ILE A 14 -0.81 -4.94 -24.21
C ILE A 14 0.66 -4.62 -23.88
N ASN A 15 0.86 -3.77 -22.89
CA ASN A 15 2.18 -3.36 -22.43
C ASN A 15 2.70 -4.30 -21.33
N SER A 16 3.83 -4.96 -21.59
CA SER A 16 4.47 -5.84 -20.60
C SER A 16 5.23 -5.04 -19.54
N PRO A 17 4.87 -5.10 -18.24
CA PRO A 17 5.43 -4.26 -17.19
C PRO A 17 6.76 -4.78 -16.64
N ARG A 18 7.76 -4.92 -17.52
CA ARG A 18 9.09 -5.50 -17.18
C ARG A 18 9.82 -4.66 -16.13
N ASP A 19 9.88 -3.35 -16.33
CA ASP A 19 10.59 -2.44 -15.42
C ASP A 19 9.92 -2.41 -14.05
N PHE A 20 8.60 -2.45 -14.02
CA PHE A 20 7.84 -2.57 -12.79
C PHE A 20 8.15 -3.88 -12.06
N LYS A 21 8.10 -5.02 -12.77
CA LYS A 21 8.43 -6.35 -12.21
C LYS A 21 9.85 -6.40 -11.63
N ILE A 22 10.83 -5.81 -12.33
CA ILE A 22 12.23 -5.76 -11.86
C ILE A 22 12.32 -4.88 -10.59
N THR A 23 11.61 -3.75 -10.57
CA THR A 23 11.66 -2.82 -9.44
C THR A 23 11.09 -3.44 -8.17
N ILE A 24 9.90 -4.05 -8.24
CA ILE A 24 9.30 -4.70 -7.05
C ILE A 24 10.14 -5.88 -6.56
N GLY A 25 10.73 -6.65 -7.47
CA GLY A 25 11.58 -7.78 -7.12
C GLY A 25 12.90 -7.40 -6.46
N LYS A 26 13.36 -6.15 -6.63
CA LYS A 26 14.54 -5.61 -5.91
C LYS A 26 14.21 -5.18 -4.48
N ILE A 27 12.95 -4.81 -4.23
CA ILE A 27 12.50 -4.32 -2.92
C ILE A 27 12.02 -5.48 -2.05
N ASN A 28 11.35 -6.47 -2.65
CA ASN A 28 10.90 -7.68 -1.98
C ASN A 28 11.23 -8.91 -2.84
N GLU A 29 12.10 -9.77 -2.33
CA GLU A 29 12.62 -10.94 -3.04
C GLU A 29 11.54 -11.95 -3.42
N SER A 30 10.41 -12.02 -2.69
CA SER A 30 9.25 -12.86 -3.03
C SER A 30 8.70 -12.53 -4.42
N PHE A 31 8.83 -11.29 -4.87
CA PHE A 31 8.42 -10.84 -6.21
C PHE A 31 9.54 -10.84 -7.24
N SER A 32 10.74 -11.37 -6.93
CA SER A 32 11.86 -11.43 -7.89
C SER A 32 11.72 -12.58 -8.90
N GLY A 33 11.16 -13.72 -8.46
CA GLY A 33 10.97 -14.93 -9.26
C GLY A 33 9.77 -14.88 -10.22
N PHE A 34 9.42 -16.04 -10.77
CA PHE A 34 8.31 -16.21 -11.73
C PHE A 34 7.20 -17.14 -11.19
N GLU A 35 7.28 -17.51 -9.92
CA GLU A 35 6.25 -18.29 -9.25
C GLU A 35 4.97 -17.46 -9.07
N GLN A 36 3.83 -18.15 -8.99
CA GLN A 36 2.54 -17.51 -8.69
C GLN A 36 2.57 -16.90 -7.28
N GLN A 37 2.02 -15.70 -7.13
CA GLN A 37 1.98 -14.96 -5.87
C GLN A 37 0.56 -14.53 -5.56
N ASP A 38 0.27 -14.30 -4.28
CA ASP A 38 -1.01 -13.74 -3.85
C ASP A 38 -1.13 -12.27 -4.27
N SER A 39 -2.20 -11.93 -4.97
CA SER A 39 -2.44 -10.55 -5.43
C SER A 39 -2.72 -9.60 -4.26
N GLN A 40 -3.27 -10.10 -3.15
CA GLN A 40 -3.51 -9.31 -1.95
C GLN A 40 -2.19 -8.85 -1.32
N GLU A 41 -1.20 -9.74 -1.24
CA GLU A 41 0.13 -9.41 -0.72
C GLU A 41 0.82 -8.36 -1.59
N LEU A 42 0.77 -8.53 -2.92
CA LEU A 42 1.31 -7.56 -3.87
C LEU A 42 0.62 -6.19 -3.73
N LEU A 43 -0.70 -6.18 -3.51
CA LEU A 43 -1.47 -4.95 -3.39
C LEU A 43 -1.14 -4.18 -2.11
N LEU A 44 -1.05 -4.87 -0.96
CA LEU A 44 -0.60 -4.24 0.29
C LEU A 44 0.80 -3.65 0.13
N PHE A 45 1.74 -4.44 -0.39
CA PHE A 45 3.11 -4.00 -0.63
C PHE A 45 3.17 -2.75 -1.51
N LEU A 46 2.38 -2.73 -2.59
CA LEU A 46 2.36 -1.61 -3.51
C LEU A 46 1.75 -0.35 -2.89
N MET A 47 0.67 -0.50 -2.14
CA MET A 47 0.01 0.63 -1.46
C MET A 47 0.94 1.25 -0.42
N ASP A 48 1.63 0.43 0.39
CA ASP A 48 2.60 0.93 1.37
C ASP A 48 3.77 1.64 0.70
N GLY A 49 4.34 1.07 -0.37
CA GLY A 49 5.42 1.70 -1.12
C GLY A 49 5.02 3.02 -1.76
N LEU A 50 3.81 3.10 -2.34
CA LEU A 50 3.27 4.34 -2.88
C LEU A 50 2.99 5.39 -1.79
N HIS A 51 2.45 4.98 -0.64
CA HIS A 51 2.25 5.89 0.49
C HIS A 51 3.58 6.48 0.99
N GLU A 52 4.61 5.66 1.11
CA GLU A 52 5.94 6.12 1.55
C GLU A 52 6.57 7.09 0.54
N ASP A 53 6.55 6.74 -0.75
CA ASP A 53 7.13 7.57 -1.81
C ASP A 53 6.40 8.92 -1.97
N LEU A 54 5.06 8.93 -1.87
CA LEU A 54 4.27 10.16 -1.94
C LEU A 54 4.45 11.04 -0.69
N ASN A 55 4.64 10.43 0.48
CA ASN A 55 4.92 11.18 1.71
C ASN A 55 6.31 11.87 1.69
N LYS A 56 7.28 11.33 0.96
CA LYS A 56 8.59 11.98 0.77
C LYS A 56 8.51 13.25 -0.08
N VAL A 57 7.58 13.31 -1.04
CA VAL A 57 7.37 14.47 -1.93
C VAL A 57 6.49 15.55 -1.26
N GLY A 58 5.57 15.14 -0.38
CA GLY A 58 4.64 16.04 0.34
C GLY A 58 5.25 16.93 1.42
N ARG A 59 6.56 16.87 1.68
CA ARG A 59 7.24 17.76 2.65
C ARG A 59 7.27 19.24 2.22
N LEU A 60 6.77 19.56 1.04
CA LEU A 60 6.66 20.93 0.52
C LEU A 60 5.22 21.46 0.39
N GLU A 61 4.16 20.65 0.50
CA GLU A 61 2.78 21.15 0.29
C GLU A 61 1.75 20.48 1.20
N SER A 62 0.96 21.30 1.88
CA SER A 62 -0.03 21.00 2.93
C SER A 62 -1.33 20.34 2.42
N GLU A 63 -1.23 19.29 1.60
CA GLU A 63 -2.38 18.56 1.04
C GLU A 63 -2.35 17.05 1.41
N GLN A 64 -1.73 16.68 2.53
CA GLN A 64 -1.60 15.28 2.98
C GLN A 64 -2.96 14.62 3.33
N GLU A 65 -3.92 15.40 3.84
CA GLU A 65 -5.16 14.88 4.44
C GLU A 65 -6.12 14.22 3.43
N LYS A 66 -6.09 14.61 2.15
CA LYS A 66 -7.07 14.13 1.15
C LYS A 66 -6.76 12.74 0.58
N LYS A 67 -5.51 12.26 0.70
CA LYS A 67 -5.08 10.97 0.10
C LYS A 67 -5.16 9.82 1.10
N GLU A 68 -4.82 10.06 2.36
CA GLU A 68 -5.02 9.10 3.45
C GLU A 68 -6.51 8.75 3.62
N ALA A 69 -7.41 9.72 3.39
CA ALA A 69 -8.85 9.53 3.51
C ALA A 69 -9.49 8.58 2.47
N LEU A 70 -8.83 8.28 1.34
CA LEU A 70 -9.47 7.51 0.27
C LEU A 70 -9.38 5.99 0.49
N PHE A 71 -8.31 5.51 1.13
CA PHE A 71 -8.04 4.07 1.28
C PHE A 71 -7.74 3.65 2.72
N GLN A 72 -7.66 4.58 3.68
CA GLN A 72 -7.41 4.25 5.08
C GLN A 72 -8.71 4.31 5.90
N GLY A 73 -9.11 3.17 6.44
CA GLY A 73 -10.14 3.05 7.47
C GLY A 73 -9.53 3.02 8.86
N GLN A 74 -10.36 3.18 9.90
CA GLN A 74 -9.93 3.01 11.28
C GLN A 74 -10.72 1.89 11.95
N PHE A 75 -10.02 0.88 12.44
CA PHE A 75 -10.59 -0.21 13.22
C PHE A 75 -10.50 0.11 14.72
N LYS A 76 -11.55 -0.20 15.46
CA LYS A 76 -11.57 -0.10 16.92
C LYS A 76 -11.50 -1.50 17.52
N SER A 77 -10.29 -1.94 17.84
CA SER A 77 -10.09 -3.20 18.56
C SER A 77 -10.37 -3.01 20.04
N THR A 78 -11.15 -3.91 20.64
CA THR A 78 -11.41 -3.92 22.08
C THR A 78 -11.06 -5.27 22.66
N VAL A 79 -10.03 -5.31 23.50
CA VAL A 79 -9.63 -6.53 24.22
C VAL A 79 -10.16 -6.45 25.65
N GLN A 80 -10.84 -7.49 26.11
CA GLN A 80 -11.31 -7.60 27.49
C GLN A 80 -10.51 -8.67 28.22
N CYS A 81 -9.90 -8.28 29.34
CA CYS A 81 -9.26 -9.23 30.24
C CYS A 81 -10.33 -10.15 30.85
N LEU A 82 -10.15 -11.46 30.76
CA LEU A 82 -11.11 -12.43 31.32
C LEU A 82 -11.00 -12.59 32.85
N THR A 83 -9.95 -12.05 33.47
CA THR A 83 -9.72 -12.15 34.93
C THR A 83 -10.19 -10.91 35.68
N CYS A 84 -9.81 -9.71 35.23
CA CYS A 84 -10.16 -8.45 35.90
C CYS A 84 -11.24 -7.64 35.15
N HIS A 85 -11.72 -8.15 34.01
CA HIS A 85 -12.73 -7.52 33.15
C HIS A 85 -12.41 -6.11 32.64
N LYS A 86 -11.18 -5.63 32.84
CA LYS A 86 -10.70 -4.38 32.25
C LYS A 86 -10.72 -4.49 30.73
N LYS A 87 -11.30 -3.48 30.08
CA LYS A 87 -11.35 -3.34 28.63
C LYS A 87 -10.27 -2.37 28.19
N SER A 88 -9.44 -2.80 27.25
CA SER A 88 -8.48 -1.97 26.55
C SER A 88 -8.98 -1.74 25.14
N ARG A 89 -8.84 -0.52 24.63
CA ARG A 89 -9.26 -0.13 23.29
C ARG A 89 -8.04 0.39 22.53
N THR A 90 -7.81 -0.14 21.35
CA THR A 90 -6.77 0.31 20.43
C THR A 90 -7.43 0.69 19.12
N PHE A 91 -7.02 1.83 18.57
CA PHE A 91 -7.47 2.29 17.26
C PHE A 91 -6.33 2.05 16.28
N GLU A 92 -6.58 1.22 15.28
CA GLU A 92 -5.60 0.83 14.28
C GLU A 92 -6.07 1.34 12.93
N THR A 93 -5.20 2.07 12.23
CA THR A 93 -5.44 2.47 10.84
C THR A 93 -5.18 1.27 9.95
N PHE A 94 -6.07 1.01 8.99
CA PHE A 94 -5.93 -0.10 8.05
C PHE A 94 -6.21 0.35 6.62
N MET A 95 -5.56 -0.29 5.65
CA MET A 95 -5.88 -0.13 4.24
C MET A 95 -7.10 -0.97 3.88
N THR A 96 -8.13 -0.38 3.26
CA THR A 96 -9.42 -1.05 2.97
C THR A 96 -9.44 -1.85 1.66
N VAL A 97 -8.30 -2.35 1.18
CA VAL A 97 -8.23 -3.10 -0.08
C VAL A 97 -8.78 -4.52 0.03
#